data_AF-A0A3D8YYD0-F1
#
_entry.id   AF-A0A3D8YYD0-F1
#
_cell.length_a   1.000
_cell.length_b   1.000
_cell.length_c   1.000
_cell.angle_alpha   90.00
_cell.angle_beta   90.00
_cell.angle_gamma   90.00
#
_symmetry.space_group_name_H-M   'P 1'
#
loop_
_entity.id
_entity.type
_entity.pdbx_description
1 polymer ?
#
loop_
_entity_poly.entity_id
_entity_poly.type
_entity_poly.pdbx_seq_one_letter_code
_entity_poly.pdbx_strand_id
1 'polypeptide(L)'
;MNIYTIGHYSHTKEEFIGLLKQEGIEKLVDIRAFPGSRKFPWFAKEKMAEWLPESGIDYEHIEELGGRRQSSQLVSPLLNDGWQNQSFHNYADYTLSNCFQDGVKRLTEVASEKRTAYCCSERHPARCHRLIISNWLTIHDWDVTHIVPKSDGTGELAPHELGKWGAMPIVEEDQTVVYPKLD
;
A
#
# COMPACT_ATOMS: atom_id res chain seq x y z
N MET A 1 16.13 2.73 -2.17
CA MET A 1 15.34 3.72 -2.98
C MET A 1 14.13 4.11 -2.16
N ASN A 2 13.68 5.36 -2.16
CA ASN A 2 12.64 5.81 -1.24
C ASN A 2 11.24 5.76 -1.86
N ILE A 3 10.26 5.25 -1.12
CA ILE A 3 8.84 5.30 -1.50
C ILE A 3 7.96 5.60 -0.28
N TYR A 4 6.91 6.37 -0.49
CA TYR A 4 5.98 6.76 0.56
C TYR A 4 4.69 5.97 0.48
N THR A 5 3.93 5.98 1.57
CA THR A 5 2.56 5.52 1.55
C THR A 5 1.66 6.31 2.46
N ILE A 6 0.39 6.41 2.10
CA ILE A 6 -0.59 7.21 2.84
C ILE A 6 -1.95 6.51 2.86
N GLY A 7 -2.71 6.73 3.93
CA GLY A 7 -4.13 6.37 3.98
C GLY A 7 -4.97 7.63 3.86
N HIS A 8 -6.02 7.65 3.04
CA HIS A 8 -6.84 8.85 2.94
C HIS A 8 -7.69 9.13 4.19
N TYR A 9 -7.94 8.09 5.01
CA TYR A 9 -8.67 8.17 6.27
C TYR A 9 -10.00 8.94 6.13
N SER A 10 -10.24 9.94 6.97
CA SER A 10 -11.41 10.83 6.96
C SER A 10 -11.04 12.28 6.61
N HIS A 11 -9.89 12.48 5.98
CA HIS A 11 -9.39 13.81 5.65
C HIS A 11 -10.22 14.49 4.55
N THR A 12 -10.21 15.81 4.57
CA THR A 12 -10.65 16.60 3.42
C THR A 12 -9.65 16.46 2.26
N LYS A 13 -10.04 16.94 1.09
CA LYS A 13 -9.13 17.03 -0.06
C LYS A 13 -7.91 17.91 0.29
N GLU A 14 -8.13 19.03 0.97
CA GLU A 14 -7.12 20.04 1.27
C GLU A 14 -6.09 19.53 2.29
N GLU A 15 -6.55 18.86 3.35
CA GLU A 15 -5.66 18.22 4.34
C GLU A 15 -4.78 17.17 3.67
N PHE A 16 -5.38 16.31 2.84
CA PHE A 16 -4.66 15.24 2.16
C PHE A 16 -3.61 15.79 1.16
N ILE A 17 -3.95 16.81 0.38
CA ILE A 17 -2.98 17.50 -0.49
C ILE A 17 -1.85 18.10 0.33
N GLY A 18 -2.16 18.72 1.47
CA GLY A 18 -1.17 19.29 2.38
C GLY A 18 -0.13 18.27 2.82
N LEU A 19 -0.57 17.08 3.23
CA LEU A 19 0.32 15.97 3.61
C LEU A 19 1.21 15.51 2.47
N LEU A 20 0.66 15.36 1.27
CA LEU A 20 1.45 14.96 0.10
C LEU A 20 2.50 16.02 -0.26
N LYS A 21 2.12 17.31 -0.25
CA LYS A 21 3.02 18.41 -0.58
C LYS A 21 4.12 18.61 0.44
N GLN A 22 3.82 18.44 1.73
CA GLN A 22 4.82 18.53 2.79
C GLN A 22 5.97 17.56 2.55
N GLU A 23 5.65 16.36 2.06
CA GLU A 23 6.64 15.33 1.74
C GLU A 23 7.13 15.40 0.30
N GLY A 24 6.75 16.42 -0.46
CA GLY A 24 7.16 16.61 -1.85
C GLY A 24 6.70 15.50 -2.79
N ILE A 25 5.57 14.84 -2.49
CA ILE A 25 5.03 13.78 -3.35
C ILE A 25 4.59 14.38 -4.68
N GLU A 26 5.15 13.83 -5.77
CA GLU A 26 4.87 14.24 -7.15
C GLU A 26 3.80 13.35 -7.80
N LYS A 27 3.66 12.12 -7.32
CA LYS A 27 2.69 11.15 -7.85
C LYS A 27 2.04 10.31 -6.76
N LEU A 28 0.72 10.20 -6.82
CA LEU A 28 -0.06 9.31 -5.99
C LEU A 28 -0.49 8.09 -6.80
N VAL A 29 -0.13 6.90 -6.31
CA VAL A 29 -0.61 5.63 -6.85
C VAL A 29 -1.72 5.09 -5.96
N ASP A 30 -2.95 5.10 -6.44
CA ASP A 30 -4.06 4.42 -5.76
C ASP A 30 -3.93 2.92 -5.97
N ILE A 31 -4.00 2.16 -4.88
CA ILE A 31 -3.95 0.69 -4.89
C ILE A 31 -5.23 0.08 -4.31
N ARG A 32 -6.30 0.86 -4.16
CA ARG A 32 -7.59 0.34 -3.67
C ARG A 32 -8.23 -0.54 -4.75
N ALA A 33 -8.72 -1.71 -4.35
CA ALA A 33 -9.51 -2.57 -5.24
C ALA A 33 -10.85 -1.92 -5.66
N PHE A 34 -11.43 -1.13 -4.75
CA PHE A 34 -12.66 -0.39 -5.02
C PHE A 34 -12.44 1.08 -4.64
N PRO A 35 -11.86 1.89 -5.55
CA PRO A 35 -11.49 3.28 -5.28
C PRO A 35 -12.69 4.23 -5.33
N GLY A 36 -13.84 3.80 -4.81
CA GLY A 36 -15.03 4.63 -4.63
C GLY A 36 -15.27 4.88 -3.14
N SER A 37 -15.98 5.95 -2.79
CA SER A 37 -16.34 6.22 -1.40
C SER A 37 -17.66 6.99 -1.30
N ARG A 38 -18.65 6.42 -0.63
CA ARG A 38 -19.92 7.12 -0.35
C ARG A 38 -19.75 8.17 0.75
N LYS A 39 -18.91 7.89 1.74
CA LYS A 39 -18.70 8.77 2.92
C LYS A 39 -17.78 9.94 2.60
N PHE A 40 -16.80 9.72 1.72
CA PHE A 40 -15.81 10.73 1.31
C PHE A 40 -15.74 10.78 -0.23
N PRO A 41 -16.75 11.35 -0.91
CA PRO A 41 -16.86 11.29 -2.37
C PRO A 41 -15.69 11.89 -3.14
N TRP A 42 -14.95 12.81 -2.53
CA TRP A 42 -13.73 13.38 -3.12
C TRP A 42 -12.58 12.37 -3.28
N PHE A 43 -12.61 11.25 -2.55
CA PHE A 43 -11.67 10.15 -2.75
C PHE A 43 -12.18 9.09 -3.74
N ALA A 44 -13.26 9.35 -4.50
CA ALA A 44 -13.58 8.52 -5.66
C ALA A 44 -12.47 8.66 -6.73
N LYS A 45 -12.11 7.58 -7.41
CA LYS A 45 -11.07 7.53 -8.45
C LYS A 45 -11.21 8.65 -9.47
N GLU A 46 -12.43 8.87 -9.95
CA GLU A 46 -12.74 9.88 -10.96
C GLU A 46 -12.46 11.29 -10.42
N LYS A 47 -12.75 11.53 -9.14
CA LYS A 47 -12.46 12.79 -8.47
C LYS A 47 -10.98 12.97 -8.21
N MET A 48 -10.29 11.95 -7.71
CA MET A 48 -8.84 12.00 -7.49
C MET A 48 -8.08 12.27 -8.79
N ALA A 49 -8.51 11.67 -9.90
CA ALA A 49 -7.94 11.90 -11.22
C ALA A 49 -8.14 13.34 -11.75
N GLU A 50 -9.13 14.07 -11.25
CA GLU A 50 -9.33 15.50 -11.55
C GLU A 50 -8.45 16.36 -10.63
N TRP A 51 -8.60 16.23 -9.32
CA TRP A 51 -8.10 17.25 -8.40
C TRP A 51 -6.63 17.10 -7.97
N LEU A 52 -6.05 15.89 -8.06
CA LEU A 52 -4.62 15.71 -7.77
C LEU A 52 -3.78 16.44 -8.84
N PRO A 53 -4.01 16.25 -10.16
CA PRO A 53 -3.27 16.99 -11.18
C PRO A 53 -3.45 18.50 -11.09
N GLU A 54 -4.67 19.00 -10.80
CA GLU A 54 -4.91 20.43 -10.54
C GLU A 54 -4.04 20.98 -9.40
N SER A 55 -3.65 20.12 -8.47
CA SER A 55 -2.82 20.47 -7.32
C SER A 55 -1.32 20.27 -7.59
N GLY A 56 -0.94 19.82 -8.79
CA GLY A 56 0.43 19.52 -9.20
C GLY A 56 0.92 18.12 -8.82
N ILE A 57 0.02 17.18 -8.56
CA ILE A 57 0.35 15.80 -8.16
C ILE A 57 -0.27 14.85 -9.20
N ASP A 58 0.54 14.03 -9.84
CA ASP A 58 0.03 13.05 -10.80
C ASP A 58 -0.77 11.96 -10.09
N TYR A 59 -1.73 11.37 -10.79
CA TYR A 59 -2.55 10.29 -10.29
C TYR A 59 -2.48 9.07 -11.19
N GLU A 60 -2.35 7.90 -10.59
CA GLU A 60 -2.44 6.62 -11.28
C GLU A 60 -3.14 5.59 -10.37
N HIS A 61 -3.86 4.66 -10.97
CA HIS A 61 -4.50 3.55 -10.25
C HIS A 61 -3.89 2.23 -10.75
N ILE A 62 -3.35 1.43 -9.83
CA ILE A 62 -2.81 0.09 -10.09
C ILE A 62 -3.72 -0.91 -9.37
N GLU A 63 -4.68 -1.48 -10.12
CA GLU A 63 -5.71 -2.37 -9.58
C GLU A 63 -5.18 -3.75 -9.19
N GLU A 64 -4.04 -4.13 -9.78
CA GLU A 64 -3.28 -5.33 -9.46
C GLU A 64 -2.84 -5.34 -7.99
N LEU A 65 -2.53 -4.17 -7.43
CA LEU A 65 -2.17 -4.04 -6.01
C LEU A 65 -3.40 -3.95 -5.07
N GLY A 66 -4.60 -4.03 -5.65
CA GLY A 66 -5.90 -4.05 -4.97
C GLY A 66 -6.00 -5.03 -3.81
N GLY A 67 -6.36 -4.53 -2.62
CA GLY A 67 -6.77 -5.37 -1.49
C GLY A 67 -8.04 -6.22 -1.73
N ARG A 68 -8.54 -6.89 -0.68
CA ARG A 68 -9.75 -7.75 -0.70
C ARG A 68 -9.64 -8.95 -1.66
N ARG A 69 -8.69 -9.82 -1.37
CA ARG A 69 -8.47 -11.07 -2.12
C ARG A 69 -9.21 -12.24 -1.46
N GLN A 70 -9.68 -13.17 -2.29
CA GLN A 70 -10.27 -14.43 -1.84
C GLN A 70 -9.15 -15.40 -1.44
N SER A 71 -9.51 -16.47 -0.71
CA SER A 71 -8.55 -17.53 -0.41
C SER A 71 -8.05 -18.18 -1.69
N SER A 72 -6.75 -18.40 -1.77
CA SER A 72 -6.16 -19.13 -2.89
C SER A 72 -6.52 -20.60 -2.82
N GLN A 73 -6.73 -21.22 -3.98
CA GLN A 73 -6.85 -22.68 -4.12
C GLN A 73 -5.54 -23.32 -4.60
N LEU A 74 -4.54 -22.49 -4.93
CA LEU A 74 -3.27 -22.91 -5.53
C LEU A 74 -2.09 -22.80 -4.55
N VAL A 75 -2.22 -21.95 -3.53
CA VAL A 75 -1.18 -21.74 -2.51
C VAL A 75 -1.49 -22.64 -1.32
N SER A 76 -0.46 -23.31 -0.81
CA SER A 76 -0.60 -24.12 0.40
C SER A 76 -0.99 -23.23 1.58
N PRO A 77 -2.03 -23.60 2.37
CA PRO A 77 -2.43 -22.82 3.56
C PRO A 77 -1.33 -22.64 4.60
N LEU A 78 -0.30 -23.50 4.58
CA LEU A 78 0.80 -23.43 5.55
C LEU A 78 1.82 -22.32 5.22
N LEU A 79 1.87 -21.86 3.97
CA LEU A 79 2.91 -20.96 3.49
C LEU A 79 2.82 -19.57 4.14
N ASN A 80 1.59 -19.12 4.42
CA ASN A 80 1.29 -17.83 5.02
C ASN A 80 0.54 -17.93 6.36
N ASP A 81 0.66 -19.06 7.07
CA ASP A 81 -0.05 -19.36 8.32
C ASP A 81 0.38 -18.48 9.52
N GLY A 82 1.43 -17.68 9.38
CA GLY A 82 1.79 -16.64 10.35
C GLY A 82 0.72 -15.56 10.49
N TRP A 83 -0.17 -15.39 9.50
CA TRP A 83 -1.29 -14.46 9.56
C TRP A 83 -2.55 -15.09 10.18
N GLN A 84 -2.89 -14.68 11.40
CA GLN A 84 -4.17 -15.04 12.03
C GLN A 84 -5.38 -14.39 11.35
N ASN A 85 -5.21 -13.23 10.71
CA ASN A 85 -6.28 -12.56 10.00
C ASN A 85 -6.41 -13.08 8.57
N GLN A 86 -7.55 -13.68 8.25
CA GLN A 86 -7.79 -14.29 6.94
C GLN A 86 -7.60 -13.34 5.76
N SER A 87 -7.96 -12.06 5.90
CA SER A 87 -7.79 -11.09 4.80
C SER A 87 -6.32 -10.78 4.53
N PHE A 88 -5.46 -10.78 5.55
CA PHE A 88 -4.02 -10.63 5.38
C PHE A 88 -3.40 -11.90 4.81
N HIS A 89 -3.80 -13.08 5.31
CA HIS A 89 -3.41 -14.37 4.75
C HIS A 89 -3.71 -14.47 3.25
N ASN A 90 -4.96 -14.21 2.86
CA ASN A 90 -5.38 -14.25 1.46
C ASN A 90 -4.60 -13.26 0.58
N TYR A 91 -4.23 -12.10 1.15
CA TYR A 91 -3.45 -11.11 0.40
C TYR A 91 -1.98 -11.53 0.27
N ALA A 92 -1.39 -12.16 1.29
CA ALA A 92 -0.06 -12.76 1.21
C ALA A 92 0.00 -13.91 0.18
N ASP A 93 -1.03 -14.75 0.09
CA ASP A 93 -1.12 -15.75 -0.98
C ASP A 93 -1.15 -15.08 -2.36
N TYR A 94 -1.92 -14.00 -2.47
CA TYR A 94 -2.05 -13.26 -3.72
C TYR A 94 -0.73 -12.62 -4.16
N THR A 95 0.18 -12.27 -3.25
CA THR A 95 1.48 -11.69 -3.63
C THR A 95 2.36 -12.65 -4.41
N LEU A 96 2.07 -13.95 -4.38
CA LEU A 96 2.77 -14.98 -5.16
C LEU A 96 2.27 -15.08 -6.60
N SER A 97 1.21 -14.36 -6.96
CA SER A 97 0.67 -14.37 -8.33
C SER A 97 1.41 -13.43 -9.28
N ASN A 98 1.46 -13.79 -10.56
CA ASN A 98 2.02 -12.92 -11.61
C ASN A 98 1.36 -11.54 -11.66
N CYS A 99 0.05 -11.46 -11.40
CA CYS A 99 -0.68 -10.20 -11.39
C CYS A 99 -0.14 -9.23 -10.32
N PHE A 100 0.17 -9.73 -9.11
CA PHE A 100 0.81 -8.91 -8.10
C PHE A 100 2.22 -8.48 -8.54
N GLN A 101 3.00 -9.39 -9.11
CA GLN A 101 4.36 -9.11 -9.58
C GLN A 101 4.38 -8.02 -10.67
N ASP A 102 3.44 -8.06 -11.61
CA ASP A 102 3.26 -7.01 -12.63
C ASP A 102 2.89 -5.66 -11.98
N GLY A 103 1.98 -5.68 -11.00
CA GLY A 103 1.56 -4.48 -10.27
C GLY A 103 2.70 -3.82 -9.48
N VAL A 104 3.50 -4.61 -8.77
CA VAL A 104 4.60 -4.08 -7.95
C VAL A 104 5.78 -3.63 -8.80
N LYS A 105 6.02 -4.30 -9.95
CA LYS A 105 6.97 -3.82 -10.97
C LYS A 105 6.57 -2.45 -11.49
N ARG A 106 5.30 -2.27 -11.86
CA ARG A 106 4.78 -0.96 -12.30
C ARG A 106 4.90 0.11 -11.22
N LEU A 107 4.60 -0.22 -9.96
CA LEU A 107 4.76 0.71 -8.84
C LEU A 107 6.21 1.14 -8.66
N THR A 108 7.16 0.21 -8.71
CA THR A 108 8.58 0.49 -8.52
C THR A 108 9.18 1.26 -9.70
N GLU A 109 8.76 0.99 -10.94
CA GLU A 109 9.10 1.81 -12.11
C GLU A 109 8.66 3.26 -11.93
N VAL A 110 7.40 3.49 -11.55
CA VAL A 110 6.88 4.84 -11.28
C VAL A 110 7.64 5.53 -10.14
N ALA A 111 7.92 4.82 -9.05
CA ALA A 111 8.64 5.36 -7.89
C ALA A 111 10.13 5.61 -8.16
N SER A 112 10.70 4.99 -9.20
CA SER A 112 12.08 5.25 -9.63
C SER A 112 12.23 6.57 -10.39
N GLU A 113 11.15 7.06 -11.01
CA GLU A 113 11.13 8.29 -11.80
C GLU A 113 10.63 9.50 -10.99
N LYS A 114 9.65 9.29 -10.11
CA LYS A 114 8.98 10.35 -9.36
C LYS A 114 8.86 10.00 -7.89
N ARG A 115 8.94 11.01 -7.03
CA ARG A 115 8.70 10.84 -5.59
C ARG A 115 7.24 10.45 -5.36
N THR A 116 7.04 9.16 -5.09
CA THR A 116 5.72 8.52 -5.16
C THR A 116 5.19 8.12 -3.79
N ALA A 117 3.88 8.32 -3.57
CA ALA A 117 3.16 7.70 -2.47
C ALA A 117 2.07 6.74 -2.98
N TYR A 118 2.01 5.51 -2.47
CA TYR A 118 0.88 4.61 -2.73
C TYR A 118 -0.20 4.67 -1.64
N CYS A 119 -1.47 4.60 -2.05
CA CYS A 119 -2.61 5.03 -1.24
C CYS A 119 -3.67 3.95 -1.02
N CYS A 120 -4.20 3.89 0.22
CA CYS A 120 -5.40 3.10 0.59
C CYS A 120 -6.39 3.95 1.41
N SER A 121 -7.52 3.38 1.82
CA SER A 121 -8.51 4.04 2.69
C SER A 121 -8.15 4.05 4.16
N GLU A 122 -7.58 2.97 4.69
CA GLU A 122 -7.32 2.86 6.13
C GLU A 122 -6.24 3.84 6.56
N ARG A 123 -6.45 4.50 7.71
CA ARG A 123 -5.48 5.45 8.30
C ARG A 123 -4.09 4.84 8.47
N HIS A 124 -4.01 3.74 9.21
CA HIS A 124 -2.74 3.13 9.59
C HIS A 124 -2.41 1.93 8.69
N PRO A 125 -1.18 1.81 8.16
CA PRO A 125 -0.78 0.73 7.25
C PRO A 125 -0.99 -0.67 7.84
N ALA A 126 -0.74 -0.84 9.15
CA ALA A 126 -0.97 -2.09 9.90
C ALA A 126 -2.38 -2.68 9.79
N ARG A 127 -3.36 -1.89 9.33
CA ARG A 127 -4.77 -2.31 9.24
C ARG A 127 -5.23 -2.61 7.81
N CYS A 128 -4.33 -2.61 6.85
CA CYS A 128 -4.65 -2.85 5.44
C CYS A 128 -3.51 -3.53 4.67
N HIS A 129 -3.77 -3.85 3.42
CA HIS A 129 -2.85 -4.53 2.51
C HIS A 129 -1.56 -3.73 2.22
N ARG A 130 -1.54 -2.42 2.50
CA ARG A 130 -0.31 -1.61 2.45
C ARG A 130 0.80 -2.22 3.29
N LEU A 131 0.48 -2.86 4.42
CA LEU A 131 1.49 -3.52 5.25
C LEU A 131 2.27 -4.58 4.46
N ILE A 132 1.57 -5.49 3.76
CA ILE A 132 2.19 -6.60 3.03
C ILE A 132 2.95 -6.09 1.80
N ILE A 133 2.42 -5.09 1.08
CA ILE A 133 3.17 -4.44 -0.01
C ILE A 133 4.46 -3.79 0.54
N SER A 134 4.40 -3.13 1.69
CA SER A 134 5.57 -2.49 2.31
C SER A 134 6.63 -3.50 2.73
N ASN A 135 6.20 -4.66 3.26
CA ASN A 135 7.10 -5.77 3.57
C ASN A 135 7.82 -6.23 2.29
N TRP A 136 7.06 -6.45 1.20
CA TRP A 136 7.64 -6.86 -0.08
C TRP A 136 8.65 -5.84 -0.60
N LEU A 137 8.29 -4.55 -0.61
CA LEU A 137 9.18 -3.47 -1.06
C LEU A 137 10.47 -3.41 -0.22
N THR A 138 10.35 -3.52 1.11
CA THR A 138 11.49 -3.42 2.03
C THR A 138 12.45 -4.59 1.89
N ILE A 139 11.92 -5.79 1.66
CA ILE A 139 12.75 -6.97 1.33
C ILE A 139 13.52 -6.78 0.03
N HIS A 140 12.94 -6.05 -0.93
CA HIS A 140 13.54 -5.76 -2.22
C HIS A 140 14.24 -4.38 -2.24
N ASP A 141 14.88 -4.00 -1.13
CA ASP A 141 15.76 -2.83 -1.00
C ASP A 141 15.09 -1.44 -1.22
N TRP A 142 13.78 -1.34 -0.96
CA TRP A 142 13.08 -0.04 -0.88
C TRP A 142 12.93 0.43 0.56
N ASP A 143 13.31 1.69 0.79
CA ASP A 143 13.08 2.41 2.03
C ASP A 143 11.64 2.95 2.04
N VAL A 144 10.74 2.23 2.72
CA VAL A 144 9.32 2.60 2.79
C VAL A 144 9.07 3.53 3.99
N THR A 145 8.47 4.69 3.73
CA THR A 145 8.02 5.63 4.79
C THR A 145 6.50 5.81 4.77
N HIS A 146 5.86 5.59 5.92
CA HIS A 146 4.42 5.76 6.09
C HIS A 146 4.10 7.19 6.52
N ILE A 147 3.31 7.90 5.71
CA ILE A 147 2.60 9.11 6.11
C ILE A 147 1.31 8.65 6.80
N VAL A 148 1.30 8.68 8.13
CA VAL A 148 0.14 8.28 8.95
C VAL A 148 -0.67 9.53 9.28
N PRO A 149 -1.86 9.73 8.68
CA PRO A 149 -2.66 10.91 8.94
C PRO A 149 -3.17 10.94 10.38
N LYS A 150 -3.39 12.13 10.94
CA LYS A 150 -3.98 12.38 12.26
C LYS A 150 -5.33 13.08 12.14
N SER A 151 -6.15 13.02 13.18
CA SER A 151 -7.51 13.59 13.15
C SER A 151 -7.55 15.12 13.09
N ASP A 152 -6.43 15.79 13.34
CA ASP A 152 -6.26 17.25 13.30
C ASP A 152 -5.77 17.76 11.94
N GLY A 153 -5.79 16.91 10.90
CA GLY A 153 -5.32 17.25 9.55
C GLY A 153 -3.81 17.12 9.35
N THR A 154 -3.03 16.86 10.41
CA THR A 154 -1.58 16.64 10.30
C THR A 154 -1.23 15.19 9.98
N GLY A 155 0.07 14.91 9.80
CA GLY A 155 0.58 13.56 9.54
C GLY A 155 1.84 13.29 10.35
N GLU A 156 2.10 12.01 10.61
CA GLU A 156 3.34 11.53 11.21
C GLU A 156 4.05 10.60 10.27
N LEU A 157 5.36 10.78 10.12
CA LEU A 157 6.21 9.89 9.37
C LEU A 157 6.63 8.72 10.26
N ALA A 158 6.34 7.51 9.81
CA ALA A 158 6.81 6.29 10.44
C ALA A 158 7.59 5.47 9.40
N PRO A 159 8.91 5.27 9.57
CA PRO A 159 9.65 4.30 8.77
C PRO A 159 9.02 2.92 8.91
N HIS A 160 9.01 2.17 7.80
CA HIS A 160 8.58 0.79 7.81
C HIS A 160 9.68 -0.10 8.37
N GLU A 161 9.30 -1.06 9.21
CA GLU A 161 10.20 -2.05 9.78
C GLU A 161 9.50 -3.42 9.71
N LEU A 162 10.20 -4.43 9.19
CA LEU A 162 9.66 -5.79 9.06
C LEU A 162 9.28 -6.36 10.43
N GLY A 163 8.14 -7.05 10.50
CA GLY A 163 7.65 -7.67 11.74
C GLY A 163 7.10 -6.69 12.80
N LYS A 164 7.21 -5.37 12.61
CA LYS A 164 6.75 -4.38 13.61
C LYS A 164 5.25 -4.44 13.91
N TRP A 165 4.42 -4.75 12.90
CA TRP A 165 2.96 -4.68 12.99
C TRP A 165 2.21 -5.95 12.57
N GLY A 166 2.91 -7.07 12.40
CA GLY A 166 2.30 -8.31 11.93
C GLY A 166 3.28 -9.46 11.83
N ALA A 167 2.90 -10.50 11.07
CA ALA A 167 3.76 -11.66 10.86
C ALA A 167 5.12 -11.24 10.27
N MET A 168 6.19 -11.85 10.78
CA MET A 168 7.53 -11.64 10.25
C MET A 168 7.61 -12.32 8.87
N PRO A 169 7.93 -11.59 7.80
CA PRO A 169 8.15 -12.22 6.51
C PRO A 169 9.49 -12.97 6.49
N ILE A 170 9.54 -14.03 5.70
CA ILE A 170 10.79 -14.65 5.24
C ILE A 170 10.87 -14.55 3.71
N VAL A 171 12.08 -14.70 3.19
CA VAL A 171 12.36 -14.71 1.76
C VAL A 171 12.73 -16.12 1.35
N GLU A 172 12.01 -16.70 0.40
CA GLU A 172 12.40 -18.00 -0.18
C GLU A 172 13.54 -17.83 -1.20
N GLU A 173 14.12 -18.94 -1.66
CA GLU A 173 15.26 -18.92 -2.59
C GLU A 173 14.93 -18.18 -3.90
N ASP A 174 13.67 -18.22 -4.34
CA ASP A 174 13.17 -17.56 -5.55
C ASP A 174 12.78 -16.09 -5.34
N GLN A 175 13.17 -15.49 -4.20
CA GLN A 175 12.85 -14.12 -3.78
C GLN A 175 11.37 -13.88 -3.46
N THR A 176 10.53 -14.92 -3.41
CA THR A 176 9.16 -14.75 -2.94
C THR A 176 9.12 -14.45 -1.44
N VAL A 177 8.14 -13.64 -1.05
CA VAL A 177 7.94 -13.23 0.34
C VAL A 177 6.77 -14.01 0.92
N VAL A 178 7.05 -14.79 1.96
CA VAL A 178 6.07 -15.67 2.61
C VAL A 178 6.08 -15.47 4.12
N TYR A 179 5.04 -15.95 4.80
CA TYR A 179 4.80 -15.72 6.22
C TYR A 179 4.47 -17.03 6.94
N PRO A 180 5.40 -17.99 7.04
CA PRO A 180 5.14 -19.23 7.72
C PRO A 180 4.91 -18.96 9.21
N LYS A 181 4.26 -19.91 9.87
CA LYS A 181 4.21 -19.91 11.33
C LYS A 181 5.60 -20.22 11.86
N LEU A 182 6.16 -19.29 12.63
CA LEU A 182 7.43 -19.48 13.32
C LEU A 182 7.15 -20.14 14.69
N ASP A 183 7.95 -21.15 15.03
CA ASP A 183 7.90 -21.87 16.30
C ASP A 183 8.49 -21.06 17.47
#